data_AF-A0A7V4TNR6-F1
#
_entry.id   AF-A0A7V4TNR6-F1
#
_cell.length_a   1.000
_cell.length_b   1.000
_cell.length_c   1.000
_cell.angle_alpha   90.00
_cell.angle_beta   90.00
_cell.angle_gamma   90.00
#
_symmetry.space_group_name_H-M   'P 1'
#
loop_
_entity.id
_entity.type
_entity.pdbx_description
1 polymer ?
#
loop_
_entity_poly.entity_id
_entity_poly.type
_entity_poly.pdbx_seq_one_letter_code
_entity_poly.pdbx_strand_id
1 'polypeptide(L)'
;MNKKLIIIGIGFVGVLLLWIGISIYPDWLWFENLGFSPVFWTMLLSKFGFGSMVWLLLALIIGTNIYAANRLNPRIEARGDFKVADDYVSQLGLSTATLKTLVIAFILFLTFYIASKGSTQWDLLLR
;
A
#
# COMPACT_ATOMS: atom_id res chain seq x y z
N MET A 1 -23.51 -3.34 6.41
CA MET A 1 -22.19 -3.73 6.94
C MET A 1 -22.40 -4.55 8.20
N ASN A 2 -21.98 -5.82 8.23
CA ASN A 2 -22.28 -6.71 9.36
C ASN A 2 -21.55 -6.22 10.62
N LYS A 3 -22.29 -5.92 11.71
CA LYS A 3 -21.72 -5.43 12.98
C LYS A 3 -20.56 -6.30 13.48
N LYS A 4 -20.63 -7.62 13.26
CA LYS A 4 -19.56 -8.58 13.56
C LYS A 4 -18.26 -8.30 12.80
N LEU A 5 -18.34 -7.97 11.50
CA LEU A 5 -17.16 -7.63 10.68
C LEU A 5 -16.50 -6.32 11.16
N ILE A 6 -17.30 -5.35 11.60
CA ILE A 6 -16.79 -4.10 12.14
C ILE A 6 -16.04 -4.36 13.46
N ILE A 7 -16.61 -5.15 14.35
CA ILE A 7 -15.98 -5.52 15.64
C ILE A 7 -14.66 -6.27 15.40
N ILE A 8 -14.65 -7.23 14.48
CA ILE A 8 -13.44 -7.98 14.11
C ILE A 8 -12.38 -7.02 13.52
N GLY A 9 -12.79 -6.12 12.62
CA GLY A 9 -11.89 -5.14 12.02
C GLY A 9 -11.27 -4.22 13.07
N ILE A 10 -12.07 -3.69 13.99
CA ILE A 10 -11.58 -2.82 15.08
C ILE A 10 -10.64 -3.61 16.01
N GLY A 11 -11.00 -4.84 16.38
CA GLY A 11 -10.16 -5.70 17.20
C GLY A 11 -8.80 -5.97 16.56
N PHE A 12 -8.80 -6.28 15.26
CA PHE A 12 -7.57 -6.51 14.50
C PHE A 12 -6.67 -5.26 14.45
N VAL A 13 -7.25 -4.09 14.17
CA VAL A 13 -6.52 -2.81 14.19
C VAL A 13 -5.96 -2.52 15.58
N GLY A 14 -6.74 -2.79 16.64
CA GLY A 14 -6.29 -2.62 18.03
C GLY A 14 -5.07 -3.49 18.36
N VAL A 15 -5.09 -4.77 17.97
CA VAL A 15 -3.94 -5.68 18.18
C VAL A 15 -2.71 -5.21 17.41
N LEU A 16 -2.88 -4.76 16.17
CA LEU A 16 -1.76 -4.22 15.38
C LEU A 16 -1.15 -2.97 16.02
N LEU A 17 -1.97 -2.04 16.51
CA LEU A 17 -1.49 -0.83 17.19
C LEU A 17 -0.75 -1.16 18.49
N LEU A 18 -1.26 -2.11 19.28
CA LEU A 18 -0.58 -2.59 20.48
C LEU A 18 0.77 -3.22 20.14
N TRP A 19 0.83 -4.05 19.10
CA TRP A 19 2.07 -4.66 18.63
C TRP A 19 3.12 -3.62 18.22
N ILE A 20 2.70 -2.61 17.45
CA ILE A 20 3.57 -1.49 17.05
C ILE A 20 4.09 -0.74 18.29
N GLY A 21 3.22 -0.44 19.25
CA GLY A 21 3.61 0.23 20.49
C GLY A 21 4.63 -0.57 21.28
N ILE A 22 4.39 -1.87 21.49
CA ILE A 22 5.30 -2.77 22.22
C ILE A 22 6.66 -2.90 21.50
N SER A 23 6.68 -2.85 20.17
CA SER A 23 7.91 -2.93 19.40
C SER A 23 8.75 -1.65 19.42
N ILE A 24 8.11 -0.48 19.47
CA ILE A 24 8.78 0.83 19.34
C ILE A 24 9.13 1.44 20.70
N TYR A 25 8.30 1.17 21.72
CA TYR A 25 8.43 1.76 23.04
C TYR A 25 9.77 1.48 23.74
N PRO A 26 10.32 0.25 23.74
CA PRO A 26 11.60 -0.03 24.38
C PRO A 26 12.76 0.77 23.76
N ASP A 27 12.79 0.87 22.42
CA ASP A 27 13.81 1.63 21.70
C ASP A 27 13.70 3.13 22.02
N TRP A 28 12.48 3.68 21.99
CA TRP A 28 12.25 5.08 22.34
C TRP A 28 12.74 5.42 23.75
N LEU A 29 12.38 4.58 24.73
CA LEU A 29 12.77 4.76 26.14
C LEU A 29 14.29 4.69 26.31
N TRP A 30 14.97 3.84 25.53
CA TRP A 30 16.43 3.76 25.54
C TRP A 30 17.08 5.07 25.04
N PHE A 31 16.60 5.63 23.92
CA PHE A 31 17.09 6.90 23.41
C PHE A 31 16.79 8.08 24.35
N GLU A 32 15.63 8.06 25.01
CA GLU A 32 15.25 9.07 25.99
C GLU A 32 16.18 9.05 27.22
N ASN A 33 16.44 7.87 27.79
CA ASN A 33 17.33 7.71 28.95
C ASN A 33 18.76 8.20 28.68
N LEU A 34 19.21 8.15 27.43
CA LEU A 34 20.53 8.62 27.02
C LEU A 34 20.56 10.10 26.61
N GLY A 35 19.43 10.81 26.66
CA GLY A 35 19.31 12.20 26.22
C GLY A 35 19.33 12.39 24.69
N PHE A 36 19.22 11.30 23.92
CA PHE A 36 19.21 11.30 22.44
C PHE A 36 17.81 11.16 21.84
N SER A 37 16.74 11.53 22.58
CA SER A 37 15.36 11.51 22.08
C SER A 37 15.16 12.16 20.69
N PRO A 38 15.78 13.31 20.36
CA PRO A 38 15.66 13.90 19.02
C PRO A 38 16.19 13.00 17.88
N VAL A 39 17.21 12.19 18.15
CA VAL A 39 17.81 11.27 17.16
C VAL A 39 16.84 10.16 16.81
N PHE A 40 16.16 9.60 17.82
CA PHE A 40 15.14 8.58 17.62
C PHE A 40 14.02 9.09 16.70
N TRP A 41 13.49 10.29 16.98
CA TRP A 41 12.43 10.88 16.17
C TRP A 41 12.89 11.16 14.74
N THR A 42 14.11 11.66 14.57
CA THR A 42 14.69 11.90 13.23
C THR A 42 14.85 10.60 12.46
N MET A 43 15.31 9.53 13.11
CA MET A 43 15.44 8.20 12.51
C MET A 43 14.07 7.61 12.14
N LEU A 44 13.09 7.70 13.04
CA LEU A 44 11.74 7.16 12.83
C LEU A 44 11.04 7.90 11.69
N LEU A 45 11.14 9.23 11.67
CA LEU A 45 10.55 10.07 10.64
C LEU A 45 11.25 9.87 9.29
N SER A 46 12.56 9.68 9.27
CA SER A 46 13.32 9.37 8.05
C SER A 46 12.94 8.02 7.45
N LYS A 47 12.88 6.97 8.28
CA LYS A 47 12.45 5.62 7.86
C LYS A 47 11.04 5.65 7.26
N PHE A 48 10.09 6.22 7.99
CA PHE A 48 8.71 6.29 7.54
C PHE A 48 8.56 7.22 6.33
N GLY A 49 9.13 8.42 6.40
CA GLY A 49 9.05 9.44 5.36
C GLY A 49 9.65 8.97 4.03
N PHE A 50 10.81 8.32 4.06
CA PHE A 50 11.42 7.76 2.84
C PHE A 50 10.56 6.67 2.22
N GLY A 51 10.06 5.73 3.04
CA GLY A 51 9.14 4.69 2.58
C GLY A 51 7.86 5.28 1.97
N SER A 52 7.22 6.22 2.66
CA SER A 52 6.02 6.91 2.15
C SER A 52 6.29 7.68 0.86
N MET A 53 7.44 8.34 0.74
CA MET A 53 7.82 9.08 -0.47
C MET A 53 7.94 8.13 -1.67
N VAL A 54 8.69 7.03 -1.53
CA VAL A 54 8.83 6.02 -2.59
C VAL A 54 7.47 5.42 -2.97
N TRP A 55 6.65 5.08 -1.97
CA TRP A 55 5.32 4.54 -2.20
C TRP A 55 4.43 5.49 -3.01
N LEU A 56 4.38 6.77 -2.61
CA LEU A 56 3.59 7.80 -3.29
C LEU A 56 4.08 8.03 -4.72
N LEU A 57 5.40 8.08 -4.93
CA LEU A 57 5.98 8.24 -6.27
C LEU A 57 5.61 7.06 -7.18
N LEU A 58 5.74 5.82 -6.71
CA LEU A 58 5.34 4.63 -7.47
C LEU A 58 3.84 4.60 -7.75
N ALA A 59 3.02 4.88 -6.74
CA ALA A 59 1.57 4.95 -6.89
C ALA A 59 1.15 6.03 -7.89
N LEU A 60 1.84 7.18 -7.90
CA LEU A 60 1.60 8.26 -8.84
C LEU A 60 2.02 7.88 -10.26
N ILE A 61 3.20 7.31 -10.46
CA ILE A 61 3.68 6.86 -11.78
C ILE A 61 2.71 5.84 -12.38
N ILE A 62 2.33 4.81 -11.60
CA ILE A 62 1.44 3.76 -12.10
C ILE A 62 0.02 4.30 -12.26
N GLY A 63 -0.48 5.09 -11.32
CA GLY A 63 -1.81 5.68 -11.37
C GLY A 63 -1.99 6.62 -12.56
N THR A 64 -1.01 7.48 -12.83
CA THR A 64 -1.02 8.36 -14.01
C THR A 64 -0.90 7.58 -15.30
N ASN A 65 -0.10 6.51 -15.35
CA ASN A 65 -0.03 5.61 -16.50
C ASN A 65 -1.37 4.93 -16.78
N ILE A 66 -2.03 4.37 -15.77
CA ILE A 66 -3.36 3.76 -15.90
C ILE A 66 -4.40 4.80 -16.31
N TYR A 67 -4.35 6.02 -15.75
CA TYR A 67 -5.23 7.11 -16.13
C TYR A 67 -5.05 7.50 -17.60
N ALA A 68 -3.81 7.68 -18.04
CA ALA A 68 -3.49 7.98 -19.43
C ALA A 68 -3.93 6.85 -20.36
N ALA A 69 -3.66 5.58 -20.01
CA ALA A 69 -4.12 4.43 -20.75
C ALA A 69 -5.65 4.41 -20.90
N ASN A 70 -6.40 4.65 -19.82
CA ASN A 70 -7.87 4.72 -19.86
C ASN A 70 -8.39 5.93 -20.65
N ARG A 71 -7.66 7.05 -20.65
CA ARG A 71 -8.02 8.27 -21.38
C ARG A 71 -7.75 8.16 -22.88
N LEU A 72 -6.65 7.52 -23.25
CA LEU A 72 -6.20 7.34 -24.62
C LEU A 72 -6.83 6.12 -25.29
N ASN A 73 -7.36 5.18 -24.51
CA ASN A 73 -8.18 4.11 -25.06
C ASN A 73 -9.43 4.78 -25.64
N PRO A 74 -9.64 4.74 -26.98
CA PRO A 74 -10.92 5.13 -27.53
C PRO A 74 -11.97 4.32 -26.77
N ARG A 75 -13.05 4.95 -26.30
CA ARG A 75 -14.18 4.19 -25.78
C ARG A 75 -14.45 3.11 -26.82
N ILE A 76 -14.23 1.85 -26.45
CA ILE A 76 -14.67 0.70 -27.24
C ILE A 76 -16.19 0.74 -27.14
N GLU A 77 -16.79 1.67 -27.88
CA GLU A 77 -18.12 1.56 -28.45
C GLU A 77 -18.04 0.53 -29.57
N ALA A 78 -17.56 -0.68 -29.25
CA ALA A 78 -17.63 -1.82 -30.14
C ALA A 78 -17.91 -3.02 -29.25
N ARG A 79 -19.20 -3.32 -29.19
CA ARG A 79 -19.92 -4.44 -28.60
C ARG A 79 -19.38 -5.85 -28.95
N GLY A 80 -18.12 -5.98 -29.38
CA GLY A 80 -17.52 -7.19 -29.96
C GLY A 80 -16.31 -7.76 -29.21
N ASP A 81 -15.43 -6.93 -28.64
CA ASP A 81 -14.14 -7.42 -28.10
C ASP A 81 -14.16 -7.83 -26.62
N PHE A 82 -15.11 -7.31 -25.84
CA PHE A 82 -15.30 -7.77 -24.46
C PHE A 82 -15.86 -9.19 -24.37
N LYS A 83 -16.42 -9.73 -25.47
CA LYS A 83 -17.03 -11.07 -25.46
C LYS A 83 -16.01 -12.18 -25.26
N VAL A 84 -14.77 -11.98 -25.72
CA VAL A 84 -13.66 -12.94 -25.56
C VAL A 84 -13.09 -12.87 -24.15
N ALA A 85 -12.89 -11.67 -23.60
CA ALA A 85 -12.43 -11.50 -22.22
C ALA A 85 -13.48 -11.95 -21.19
N ASP A 86 -14.77 -11.64 -21.40
CA ASP A 86 -15.86 -12.16 -20.56
C ASP A 86 -15.94 -13.69 -20.61
N ASP A 87 -15.63 -14.32 -21.74
CA ASP A 87 -15.61 -15.79 -21.88
C ASP A 87 -14.50 -16.42 -21.00
N TYR A 88 -13.28 -15.88 -21.03
CA TYR A 88 -12.20 -16.33 -20.13
C TYR A 88 -12.45 -16.00 -18.65
N VAL A 89 -13.04 -14.83 -18.36
CA VAL A 89 -13.29 -14.36 -16.99
C VAL A 89 -14.48 -15.10 -16.35
N SER A 90 -15.50 -15.42 -17.14
CA SER A 90 -16.62 -16.27 -16.72
C SER A 90 -16.20 -17.74 -16.55
N GLN A 91 -15.24 -18.24 -17.34
CA GLN A 91 -14.63 -19.56 -17.13
C GLN A 91 -13.87 -19.66 -15.80
N LEU A 92 -13.30 -18.56 -15.32
CA LEU A 92 -12.70 -18.43 -13.97
C LEU A 92 -13.73 -18.14 -12.87
N GLY A 93 -15.01 -17.96 -13.21
CA GLY A 93 -16.09 -17.67 -12.27
C GLY A 93 -16.00 -16.29 -11.59
N LEU A 94 -15.16 -15.38 -12.10
CA LEU A 94 -14.95 -14.05 -11.52
C LEU A 94 -15.69 -12.99 -12.36
N SER A 95 -16.13 -11.91 -11.74
CA SER A 95 -16.67 -10.74 -12.47
C SER A 95 -15.52 -9.86 -12.96
N THR A 96 -15.65 -9.27 -14.14
CA THR A 96 -14.72 -8.28 -14.71
C THR A 96 -14.45 -7.11 -13.75
N ALA A 97 -15.44 -6.70 -12.95
CA ALA A 97 -15.27 -5.68 -11.91
C ALA A 97 -14.40 -6.16 -10.72
N THR A 98 -14.57 -7.41 -10.32
CA THR A 98 -13.76 -8.05 -9.26
C THR A 98 -12.32 -8.20 -9.70
N LEU A 99 -12.08 -8.63 -10.95
CA LEU A 99 -10.74 -8.78 -11.51
C LEU A 99 -10.02 -7.42 -11.58
N LYS A 100 -10.69 -6.38 -12.08
CA LYS A 100 -10.16 -5.01 -12.08
C LYS A 100 -9.76 -4.55 -10.67
N THR A 101 -10.63 -4.79 -9.68
CA THR A 101 -10.35 -4.43 -8.29
C THR A 101 -9.16 -5.21 -7.74
N LEU A 102 -9.05 -6.51 -8.05
CA LEU A 102 -7.96 -7.37 -7.61
C LEU A 102 -6.62 -6.95 -8.23
N VAL A 103 -6.60 -6.59 -9.51
CA VAL A 103 -5.39 -6.06 -10.19
C VAL A 103 -4.94 -4.75 -9.55
N ILE A 104 -5.87 -3.83 -9.28
CA ILE A 104 -5.53 -2.56 -8.60
C ILE A 104 -4.99 -2.85 -7.19
N ALA A 105 -5.64 -3.73 -6.43
CA ALA A 105 -5.19 -4.12 -5.10
C ALA A 105 -3.80 -4.77 -5.14
N PHE A 106 -3.53 -5.62 -6.13
CA PHE A 106 -2.23 -6.26 -6.31
C PHE A 106 -1.13 -5.25 -6.64
N ILE A 107 -1.40 -4.29 -7.53
CA ILE A 107 -0.47 -3.21 -7.85
C ILE A 107 -0.17 -2.38 -6.60
N LEU A 108 -1.20 -1.95 -5.85
CA LEU A 108 -1.01 -1.19 -4.61
C LEU A 108 -0.24 -1.97 -3.55
N PHE A 109 -0.48 -3.27 -3.45
CA PHE A 109 0.26 -4.15 -2.57
C PHE A 109 1.74 -4.24 -2.99
N LEU A 110 2.00 -4.38 -4.29
CA LEU A 110 3.36 -4.51 -4.81
C LEU A 110 4.16 -3.20 -4.62
N THR A 111 3.55 -2.04 -4.89
CA THR A 111 4.20 -0.75 -4.64
C THR A 111 4.48 -0.55 -3.16
N PHE A 112 3.54 -0.93 -2.29
CA PHE A 112 3.73 -0.87 -0.84
C PHE A 112 4.87 -1.79 -0.38
N TYR A 113 4.93 -3.02 -0.90
CA TYR A 113 5.99 -3.97 -0.59
C TYR A 113 7.38 -3.43 -0.97
N ILE A 114 7.51 -2.90 -2.19
CA ILE A 114 8.76 -2.30 -2.69
C ILE A 114 9.16 -1.11 -1.81
N ALA A 115 8.21 -0.22 -1.50
CA ALA A 115 8.46 0.94 -0.66
C ALA A 115 8.84 0.56 0.78
N SER A 116 8.24 -0.50 1.34
CA SER A 116 8.61 -1.04 2.65
C SER A 116 10.05 -1.55 2.67
N LYS A 117 10.51 -2.21 1.60
CA LYS A 117 11.92 -2.58 1.43
C LYS A 117 12.83 -1.37 1.23
N GLY A 118 12.36 -0.32 0.55
CA GLY A 118 13.09 0.94 0.41
C GLY A 118 13.30 1.65 1.75
N SER A 119 12.29 1.65 2.63
CA SER A 119 12.34 2.26 3.96
C SER A 119 13.51 1.75 4.82
N THR A 120 13.92 0.49 4.66
CA THR A 120 15.06 -0.05 5.41
C THR A 120 16.42 0.50 4.96
N GLN A 121 16.49 1.10 3.76
CA GLN A 121 17.70 1.65 3.13
C GLN A 121 17.78 3.18 3.25
N TRP A 122 17.03 3.78 4.18
CA TRP A 122 16.97 5.23 4.38
C TRP A 122 18.35 5.86 4.63
N ASP A 123 19.27 5.12 5.26
CA ASP A 123 20.61 5.57 5.63
C ASP A 123 21.57 5.65 4.43
N LEU A 124 21.28 4.98 3.31
CA LEU A 124 22.09 5.11 2.09
C LEU A 124 21.94 6.47 1.42
N LEU A 125 20.79 7.14 1.60
CA LEU A 125 20.46 8.41 0.93
C LEU A 125 20.51 9.62 1.86
N LEU A 126 20.27 9.44 3.16
CA LEU A 126 20.24 10.51 4.16
C LEU A 126 21.51 10.55 5.03
N ARG A 127 22.63 10.07 4.48
CA ARG A 127 23.95 10.04 5.12
C ARG A 127 24.59 11.43 5.20
#